data_AF-A0A529HBS6-F1
#
_entry.id   AF-A0A529HBS6-F1
#
_cell.length_a   1.000
_cell.length_b   1.000
_cell.length_c   1.000
_cell.angle_alpha   90.00
_cell.angle_beta   90.00
_cell.angle_gamma   90.00
#
_symmetry.space_group_name_H-M   'P 1'
#
loop_
_entity.id
_entity.type
_entity.pdbx_description
1 polymer ?
#
loop_
_entity_poly.entity_id
_entity_poly.type
_entity_poly.pdbx_seq_one_letter_code
_entity_poly.pdbx_strand_id
1 'polypeptide(L)' 'MSSFETIVPALAEALEKRGYAALTPVQQAVLAPELRAADALVSAQTGSGKTVAFGLALAPTLLG' A
#
# COMPACT_ATOMS: atom_id res chain seq x y z
N MET A 1 -9.72 6.59 12.89
CA MET A 1 -8.67 6.90 11.90
C MET A 1 -8.66 5.75 10.91
N SER A 2 -9.01 6.01 9.65
CA SER A 2 -9.07 4.95 8.62
C SER A 2 -7.66 4.41 8.39
N SER A 3 -7.52 3.11 8.19
CA SER A 3 -6.24 2.45 7.88
C SER A 3 -5.60 2.92 6.56
N PHE A 4 -6.23 3.84 5.83
CA PHE A 4 -5.85 4.28 4.48
C PHE A 4 -5.61 5.80 4.37
N GLU A 5 -5.49 6.52 5.47
CA GLU A 5 -5.35 8.00 5.48
C GLU A 5 -4.14 8.53 4.66
N THR A 6 -3.13 7.70 4.46
CA THR A 6 -1.92 8.02 3.68
C THR A 6 -1.96 7.54 2.22
N ILE A 7 -3.09 7.01 1.76
CA ILE A 7 -3.27 6.44 0.41
C ILE A 7 -4.06 7.41 -0.47
N VAL A 8 -3.78 7.39 -1.79
CA VAL A 8 -4.60 8.09 -2.80
C VAL A 8 -6.10 7.75 -2.62
N PRO A 9 -7.00 8.75 -2.47
CA PRO A 9 -8.39 8.51 -2.08
C PRO A 9 -9.14 7.50 -2.97
N ALA A 10 -8.93 7.54 -4.29
CA ALA A 10 -9.57 6.62 -5.22
C ALA A 10 -9.18 5.14 -4.96
N LEU A 11 -7.94 4.89 -4.52
CA LEU A 11 -7.49 3.55 -4.17
C LEU A 11 -7.99 3.12 -2.80
N ALA A 12 -8.07 4.04 -1.83
CA ALA A 12 -8.67 3.76 -0.52
C ALA A 12 -10.14 3.29 -0.67
N GLU A 13 -10.94 4.01 -1.45
CA GLU A 13 -12.33 3.64 -1.72
C GLU A 13 -12.44 2.29 -2.45
N ALA A 14 -11.56 2.03 -3.42
CA ALA A 14 -11.54 0.76 -4.14
C ALA A 14 -11.17 -0.44 -3.25
N LEU A 15 -10.25 -0.24 -2.29
CA LEU A 15 -9.87 -1.25 -1.32
C LEU A 15 -11.01 -1.54 -0.33
N GLU A 16 -11.66 -0.50 0.19
CA GLU A 16 -12.82 -0.65 1.08
C GLU A 16 -13.96 -1.42 0.39
N LYS A 17 -14.29 -1.08 -0.87
CA LYS A 17 -15.30 -1.80 -1.67
C LYS A 17 -14.96 -3.27 -1.90
N ARG A 18 -13.68 -3.64 -1.91
CA ARG A 18 -13.22 -5.02 -2.01
C ARG A 18 -13.15 -5.74 -0.66
N GLY A 19 -13.57 -5.11 0.43
CA GLY A 19 -13.59 -5.69 1.77
C GLY A 19 -12.24 -5.66 2.48
N TYR A 20 -11.31 -4.80 2.06
CA TYR A 20 -10.05 -4.61 2.78
C TYR A 20 -10.33 -3.75 4.01
N ALA A 21 -10.21 -4.35 5.20
CA ALA A 21 -10.43 -3.66 6.47
C ALA A 21 -9.16 -2.99 7.02
N ALA A 22 -7.99 -3.53 6.69
CA ALA A 22 -6.70 -3.02 7.14
C ALA A 22 -5.59 -3.43 6.16
N LEU A 23 -4.49 -2.68 6.17
CA LEU A 23 -3.28 -3.05 5.44
C LEU A 23 -2.59 -4.25 6.09
N THR A 24 -2.03 -5.15 5.28
CA THR A 24 -1.21 -6.27 5.77
C THR A 24 0.17 -5.76 6.24
N PRO A 25 0.92 -6.53 7.05
CA PRO A 25 2.23 -6.10 7.54
C PRO A 25 3.21 -5.71 6.42
N VAL A 26 3.21 -6.44 5.29
CA VAL A 26 4.07 -6.10 4.15
C VAL A 26 3.61 -4.82 3.44
N GLN A 27 2.31 -4.56 3.38
CA GLN A 27 1.78 -3.32 2.79
C GLN A 27 2.14 -2.11 3.64
N GLN A 28 2.04 -2.22 4.97
CA GLN A 28 2.47 -1.18 5.90
C GLN A 28 3.98 -0.91 5.79
N ALA A 29 4.80 -1.96 5.76
CA ALA A 29 6.25 -1.84 5.64
C ALA A 29 6.68 -1.16 4.33
N VAL A 30 6.03 -1.48 3.21
CA VAL A 30 6.31 -0.86 1.90
C VAL A 30 5.91 0.62 1.86
N LEU A 31 4.90 1.02 2.64
CA LEU A 31 4.43 2.40 2.72
C LEU A 31 5.14 3.24 3.80
N ALA A 32 6.17 2.68 4.44
CA ALA A 32 6.93 3.39 5.46
C ALA A 32 7.57 4.68 4.89
N PRO A 33 7.52 5.81 5.63
CA PRO A 33 8.03 7.10 5.16
C PRO A 33 9.46 7.08 4.61
N GLU A 34 10.33 6.26 5.22
CA GLU A 34 11.73 6.07 4.83
C GLU A 34 11.92 5.45 3.45
N LEU A 35 10.90 4.81 2.88
CA LEU A 35 10.96 4.17 1.55
C LEU A 35 10.44 5.05 0.40
N ARG A 36 9.89 6.25 0.66
CA ARG A 36 9.23 7.06 -0.38
C ARG A 36 10.09 7.46 -1.58
N ALA A 37 11.40 7.50 -1.42
CA ALA A 37 12.35 7.85 -2.47
C ALA A 37 13.56 6.89 -2.50
N ALA A 38 13.36 5.66 -2.01
CA ALA A 38 14.40 4.66 -1.92
C ALA A 38 13.98 3.39 -2.66
N ASP A 39 14.96 2.73 -3.26
CA ASP A 39 14.77 1.38 -3.78
C ASP A 39 14.63 0.41 -2.60
N ALA A 40 13.66 -0.50 -2.71
CA ALA A 40 13.36 -1.46 -1.66
C ALA A 40 13.38 -2.90 -2.19
N LEU A 41 14.06 -3.80 -1.47
CA LEU A 41 13.90 -5.24 -1.65
C LEU A 41 12.83 -5.74 -0.68
N VAL A 42 11.69 -6.18 -1.21
CA VAL A 42 10.56 -6.64 -0.41
C VAL A 42 10.49 -8.17 -0.40
N SER A 43 10.67 -8.77 0.78
CA SER A 43 10.52 -10.22 0.98
C SER A 43 9.37 -10.53 1.93
N ALA A 44 8.43 -11.37 1.49
CA ALA A 44 7.32 -11.86 2.29
C ALA A 44 6.73 -13.13 1.64
N GLN A 45 5.97 -13.92 2.40
CA GLN A 45 5.32 -15.14 1.90
C GLN A 45 4.38 -14.88 0.70
N THR A 46 4.14 -15.88 -0.14
CA THR A 46 3.07 -15.85 -1.15
C THR A 46 1.70 -15.61 -0.48
N GLY A 47 0.86 -14.78 -1.09
CA GLY A 47 -0.45 -14.42 -0.52
C GLY A 47 -0.42 -13.28 0.51
N SER A 48 0.76 -12.73 0.87
CA SER A 48 0.86 -11.64 1.86
C SER A 48 0.35 -10.27 1.40
N GLY A 49 0.00 -10.13 0.11
CA GLY A 49 -0.52 -8.88 -0.46
C GLY A 49 0.53 -7.95 -1.07
N LYS A 50 1.72 -8.46 -1.44
CA LYS A 50 2.80 -7.66 -2.09
C LYS A 50 2.36 -6.91 -3.35
N THR A 51 1.48 -7.49 -4.17
CA THR A 51 0.99 -6.82 -5.39
C THR A 51 0.24 -5.53 -5.07
N VAL A 52 -0.61 -5.55 -4.04
CA VAL A 52 -1.30 -4.35 -3.56
C VAL A 52 -0.29 -3.40 -2.91
N ALA A 53 0.67 -3.91 -2.14
CA ALA A 53 1.72 -3.09 -1.53
C ALA A 53 2.46 -2.23 -2.56
N PHE A 54 2.93 -2.84 -3.65
CA PHE A 54 3.62 -2.11 -4.72
C PHE A 54 2.70 -1.14 -5.46
N GLY A 55 1.46 -1.54 -5.76
CA GLY A 55 0.48 -0.65 -6.38
C GLY A 55 0.23 0.61 -5.55
N LEU A 56 0.12 0.46 -4.23
CA LEU A 56 -0.03 1.57 -3.29
C LEU A 56 1.23 2.46 -3.21
N ALA A 57 2.42 1.87 -3.24
CA ALA A 57 3.68 2.62 -3.22
C ALA A 57 3.90 3.44 -4.51
N LEU A 58 3.49 2.91 -5.66
CA LEU A 58 3.60 3.59 -6.96
C LEU A 58 2.53 4.67 -7.17
N ALA A 59 1.38 4.54 -6.50
CA ALA A 59 0.21 5.37 -6.76
C ALA A 59 0.44 6.89 -6.64
N PRO A 60 1.16 7.42 -5.62
CA PRO A 60 1.41 8.86 -5.53
C PRO A 60 2.16 9.42 -6.75
N THR A 61 3.02 8.62 -7.38
CA THR A 61 3.81 9.02 -8.57
C THR A 61 3.00 8.93 -9.86
N LEU A 62 2.07 7.97 -9.96
CA LEU A 62 1.33 7.70 -11.19
C LEU A 62 -0.03 8.41 -11.26
N LEU A 63 -0.65 8.69 -10.11
CA LEU A 63 -2.02 9.20 -9.98
C LEU A 63 -2.09 10.57 -9.28
N GLY A 64 -0.93 11.15 -8.94
CA GLY A 64 -0.78 12.48 -8.35
C GLY A 64 -0.49 13.54 -9.40
#